data_AF-A0AAP8IRH8-F1
#
_entry.id   AF-A0AAP8IRH8-F1
#
_cell.length_a   1.000
_cell.length_b   1.000
_cell.length_c   1.000
_cell.angle_alpha   90.00
_cell.angle_beta   90.00
_cell.angle_gamma   90.00
#
_symmetry.space_group_name_H-M   'P 1'
#
loop_
_entity.id
_entity.type
_entity.pdbx_description
1 polymer ?
#
loop_
_entity_poly.entity_id
_entity_poly.type
_entity_poly.pdbx_seq_one_letter_code
_entity_poly.pdbx_strand_id
1 'polypeptide(L)'
;MALLTPKDIREHTFQIVRFKGGYDVDEVDDFLDQVTETIEALGQQAVQGLGASTQSLGADVASLNNKISDLTKQVESLTKENNDLREASSSANKNDNDLAAKLKEAEENNRALSEQNQQLKEQLDGLGAQVDQLTAQAANADNAKADADKKVHEELENVTRERDDFRASSENLGRELEEVRQQLVVTQQENAKVQDLSRQLEESHKREEQLREQVAKMEPSTETGSLQKIAGAGAEVGGSEPERATAMLTLAMQLHDQYVDKGKAKATQIVEESQARYNEIVTKADDYSNRTRSEADEYNKQTRGDADDYSVRTRSDADAYAARAHNEADAYSGKVRQAADDYSKQTHDQADQYESEVQHRAADYDSTTRTAADAYARQVRENLEKQTKVIEGNIQSLKQFETEYRTRLTDFLGQLVAQVSDENTYSSMENQDQQDQK
;
A
#
# COMPACT_ATOMS: atom_id res chain seq x y z
N MET A 1 72.71 14.81 -96.74
CA MET A 1 72.26 15.40 -98.02
C MET A 1 71.14 16.39 -97.71
N ALA A 2 71.00 17.48 -98.47
CA ALA A 2 69.92 18.43 -98.25
C ALA A 2 68.59 17.81 -98.73
N LEU A 3 67.55 17.84 -97.89
CA LEU A 3 66.24 17.34 -98.28
C LEU A 3 65.64 18.29 -99.34
N LEU A 4 65.23 17.76 -100.50
CA LEU A 4 64.53 18.54 -101.52
C LEU A 4 63.26 19.16 -100.94
N THR A 5 63.07 20.44 -101.20
CA THR A 5 61.80 21.09 -100.90
C THR A 5 60.81 20.82 -102.02
N PRO A 6 59.49 20.92 -101.76
CA PRO A 6 58.47 20.84 -102.79
C PRO A 6 58.65 21.86 -103.92
N LYS A 7 59.39 22.95 -103.67
CA LYS A 7 59.76 23.95 -104.67
C LYS A 7 60.88 23.43 -105.57
N ASP A 8 61.91 22.82 -105.00
CA ASP A 8 63.03 22.22 -105.74
C ASP A 8 62.54 21.11 -106.67
N ILE A 9 61.51 20.36 -106.27
CA ILE A 9 60.91 19.32 -107.12
C ILE A 9 60.19 19.92 -108.33
N ARG A 10 59.48 21.04 -108.15
CA ARG A 10 58.68 21.68 -109.21
C ARG A 10 59.51 22.47 -110.20
N GLU A 11 60.62 23.03 -109.75
CA GLU A 11 61.50 23.87 -110.57
C GLU A 11 62.60 23.06 -111.27
N HIS A 12 62.69 21.75 -111.01
CA HIS A 12 63.68 20.88 -111.65
C HIS A 12 63.44 20.75 -113.16
N THR A 13 64.46 20.98 -113.97
CA THR A 13 64.39 20.87 -115.43
C THR A 13 65.43 19.88 -115.93
N PHE A 14 65.00 18.83 -116.61
CA PHE A 14 65.87 17.80 -117.17
C PHE A 14 66.48 18.23 -118.51
N GLN A 15 67.73 17.83 -118.76
CA GLN A 15 68.40 18.11 -120.03
C GLN A 15 67.85 17.22 -121.17
N ILE A 16 67.74 17.76 -122.38
CA ILE A 16 67.28 17.02 -123.58
C ILE A 16 68.50 16.60 -124.42
N VAL A 17 68.60 15.30 -124.72
CA VAL A 17 69.76 14.75 -125.46
C VAL A 17 69.61 15.02 -126.97
N ARG A 18 70.60 15.68 -127.58
CA ARG A 18 70.50 16.26 -128.95
C ARG A 18 70.27 15.29 -130.11
N PHE A 19 70.44 13.98 -129.94
CA PHE A 19 70.36 13.01 -131.05
C PHE A 19 69.46 11.79 -130.81
N LYS A 20 68.77 11.74 -129.66
CA LYS A 20 67.67 10.81 -129.41
C LYS A 20 66.58 11.62 -128.73
N GLY A 21 65.41 11.75 -129.34
CA GLY A 21 64.32 12.55 -128.75
C GLY A 21 63.96 11.99 -127.37
N GLY A 22 64.38 12.66 -126.30
CA GLY A 22 64.17 12.24 -124.92
C GLY A 22 65.01 13.04 -123.92
N TYR A 23 64.62 12.94 -122.64
CA TYR A 23 65.40 13.41 -121.49
C TYR A 23 66.50 12.41 -121.15
N ASP A 24 67.54 12.87 -120.45
CA ASP A 24 68.55 11.98 -119.88
C ASP A 24 67.93 11.09 -118.79
N VAL A 25 67.98 9.78 -118.98
CA VAL A 25 67.29 8.81 -118.11
C VAL A 25 67.98 8.71 -116.76
N ASP A 26 69.32 8.79 -116.74
CA ASP A 26 70.10 8.67 -115.50
C ASP A 26 69.84 9.89 -114.58
N GLU A 27 69.68 11.10 -115.15
CA GLU A 27 69.35 12.33 -114.40
C GLU A 27 67.93 12.27 -113.80
N VAL A 28 67.00 11.64 -114.50
CA VAL A 28 65.63 11.45 -114.00
C VAL A 28 65.60 10.44 -112.88
N ASP A 29 66.32 9.33 -113.00
CA ASP A 29 66.39 8.29 -111.98
C ASP A 29 67.07 8.79 -110.70
N ASP A 30 68.21 9.49 -110.81
CA ASP A 30 68.90 10.11 -109.66
C ASP A 30 68.00 11.11 -108.91
N PHE A 31 67.22 11.90 -109.65
CA PHE A 31 66.28 12.83 -109.06
C PHE A 31 65.10 12.12 -108.39
N LEU A 32 64.56 11.04 -108.98
CA LEU A 32 63.48 10.24 -108.39
C LEU A 32 63.94 9.51 -107.12
N ASP A 33 65.17 9.04 -107.06
CA ASP A 33 65.76 8.46 -105.86
C ASP A 33 65.87 9.51 -104.74
N GLN A 34 66.32 10.72 -105.08
CA GLN A 34 66.42 11.82 -104.12
C GLN A 34 65.03 12.31 -103.63
N VAL A 35 64.01 12.29 -104.49
CA VAL A 35 62.60 12.54 -104.11
C VAL A 35 62.06 11.43 -103.22
N THR A 36 62.41 10.18 -103.48
CA THR A 36 61.96 9.04 -102.66
C THR A 36 62.60 9.07 -101.28
N GLU A 37 63.91 9.31 -101.19
CA GLU A 37 64.63 9.45 -99.92
C GLU A 37 64.10 10.61 -99.08
N THR A 38 63.74 11.73 -99.73
CA THR A 38 63.17 12.89 -99.03
C THR A 38 61.76 12.63 -98.50
N ILE A 39 60.92 11.92 -99.25
CA ILE A 39 59.59 11.50 -98.80
C ILE A 39 59.69 10.51 -97.63
N GLU A 40 60.62 9.55 -97.69
CA GLU A 40 60.84 8.60 -96.60
C GLU A 40 61.34 9.31 -95.33
N ALA A 41 62.29 10.24 -95.45
CA ALA A 41 62.80 11.01 -94.33
C ALA A 41 61.73 11.91 -93.69
N LEU A 42 60.91 12.60 -94.50
CA LEU A 42 59.77 13.39 -94.01
C LEU A 42 58.70 12.50 -93.36
N GLY A 43 58.45 11.32 -93.92
CA GLY A 43 57.57 10.31 -93.35
C GLY A 43 58.05 9.85 -91.97
N GLN A 44 59.35 9.54 -91.82
CA GLN A 44 59.93 9.17 -90.54
C GLN A 44 59.88 10.30 -89.52
N GLN A 45 60.13 11.54 -89.94
CA GLN A 45 60.08 12.70 -89.04
C GLN A 45 58.65 13.01 -88.55
N ALA A 46 57.64 12.82 -89.41
CA ALA A 46 56.24 12.94 -89.02
C ALA A 46 55.82 11.82 -88.04
N VAL A 47 56.23 10.58 -88.30
CA VAL A 47 55.92 9.43 -87.43
C VAL A 47 56.58 9.57 -86.05
N GLN A 48 57.82 10.08 -85.99
CA GLN A 48 58.51 10.33 -84.72
C GLN A 48 57.88 11.47 -83.92
N GLY A 49 57.42 12.55 -84.58
CA GLY A 49 56.73 13.67 -83.92
C GLY A 49 55.34 13.31 -83.39
N LEU A 50 54.55 12.56 -84.16
CA LEU A 50 53.21 12.09 -83.76
C LEU A 50 53.26 10.97 -82.72
N GLY A 51 54.27 10.09 -82.76
CA GLY A 51 54.46 9.02 -81.79
C GLY A 51 54.71 9.54 -80.37
N ALA A 52 55.54 10.57 -80.21
CA ALA A 52 55.84 11.15 -78.90
C ALA A 52 54.63 11.87 -78.27
N SER A 53 53.86 12.63 -79.07
CA SER A 53 52.68 13.34 -78.59
C SER A 53 51.51 12.40 -78.24
N THR A 54 51.34 11.30 -78.99
CA THR A 54 50.28 10.31 -78.72
C THR A 54 50.56 9.48 -77.46
N GLN A 55 51.82 9.23 -77.13
CA GLN A 55 52.22 8.56 -75.89
C GLN A 55 51.99 9.42 -74.63
N SER A 56 52.29 10.72 -74.69
CA SER A 56 52.05 11.67 -73.60
C SER A 56 50.55 11.82 -73.31
N LEU A 57 49.73 11.96 -74.35
CA LEU A 57 48.26 12.02 -74.20
C LEU A 57 47.69 10.74 -73.59
N GLY A 58 48.23 9.56 -73.93
CA GLY A 58 47.83 8.30 -73.32
C GLY A 58 48.11 8.22 -71.81
N ALA A 59 49.25 8.75 -71.37
CA ALA A 59 49.61 8.81 -69.94
C ALA A 59 48.70 9.78 -69.15
N ASP A 60 48.39 10.94 -69.73
CA ASP A 60 47.49 11.92 -69.11
C ASP A 60 46.05 11.40 -69.03
N VAL A 61 45.57 10.71 -70.07
CA VAL A 61 44.26 10.05 -70.08
C VAL A 61 44.19 8.94 -69.03
N ALA A 62 45.25 8.16 -68.85
CA ALA A 62 45.30 7.13 -67.80
C ALA A 62 45.26 7.75 -66.39
N SER A 63 46.00 8.84 -66.17
CA SER A 63 45.99 9.60 -64.91
C SER A 63 44.60 10.18 -64.60
N LEU A 64 43.95 10.77 -65.60
CA LEU A 64 42.58 11.27 -65.49
C LEU A 64 41.59 10.13 -65.18
N ASN A 65 41.75 8.97 -65.81
CA ASN A 65 40.85 7.84 -65.60
C ASN A 65 40.97 7.25 -64.18
N ASN A 66 42.19 7.18 -63.64
CA ASN A 66 42.42 6.82 -62.24
C ASN A 66 41.73 7.82 -61.29
N LYS A 67 41.87 9.11 -61.57
CA LYS A 67 41.24 10.17 -60.78
C LYS A 67 39.71 10.11 -60.84
N ILE A 68 39.14 9.83 -62.01
CA ILE A 68 37.69 9.59 -62.19
C ILE A 68 37.24 8.38 -61.39
N SER A 69 37.99 7.28 -61.41
CA SER A 69 37.70 6.10 -60.59
C SER A 69 37.70 6.42 -59.09
N ASP A 70 38.70 7.17 -58.61
CA ASP A 70 38.79 7.53 -57.19
C ASP A 70 37.68 8.50 -56.77
N LEU A 71 37.36 9.50 -57.61
CA LEU A 71 36.22 10.39 -57.41
C LEU A 71 34.90 9.62 -57.40
N THR A 72 34.74 8.61 -58.25
CA THR A 72 33.53 7.76 -58.29
C THR A 72 33.37 6.98 -57.00
N LYS A 73 34.44 6.36 -56.49
CA LYS A 73 34.44 5.68 -55.18
C LYS A 73 34.11 6.63 -54.05
N GLN A 74 34.63 7.86 -54.10
CA GLN A 74 34.35 8.86 -53.08
C GLN A 74 32.88 9.30 -53.10
N VAL A 75 32.28 9.47 -54.28
CA VAL A 75 30.86 9.78 -54.45
C VAL A 75 29.98 8.64 -53.94
N GLU A 76 30.33 7.38 -54.25
CA GLU A 76 29.62 6.21 -53.71
C GLU A 76 29.70 6.15 -52.17
N SER A 77 30.87 6.39 -51.61
CA SER A 77 31.07 6.45 -50.15
C SER A 77 30.24 7.54 -49.49
N LEU A 78 30.28 8.76 -50.04
CA LEU A 78 29.49 9.90 -49.53
C LEU A 78 27.99 9.67 -49.69
N THR A 79 27.56 8.99 -50.75
CA THR A 79 26.15 8.64 -50.95
C THR A 79 25.68 7.64 -49.90
N LYS A 80 26.52 6.63 -49.60
CA LYS A 80 26.24 5.66 -48.54
C LYS A 80 26.18 6.34 -47.17
N GLU A 81 27.16 7.17 -46.85
CA GLU A 81 27.20 7.93 -45.59
C GLU A 81 25.96 8.85 -45.44
N ASN A 82 25.54 9.53 -46.50
CA ASN A 82 24.32 10.34 -46.48
C ASN A 82 23.05 9.51 -46.25
N ASN A 83 22.98 8.29 -46.80
CA ASN A 83 21.86 7.40 -46.55
C ASN A 83 21.85 6.92 -45.09
N ASP A 84 23.00 6.50 -44.57
CA ASP A 84 23.16 6.06 -43.18
C ASP A 84 22.81 7.20 -42.19
N LEU A 85 23.26 8.43 -42.46
CA LEU A 85 22.92 9.62 -41.66
C LEU A 85 21.43 9.94 -41.71
N ARG A 86 20.79 9.76 -42.87
CA ARG A 86 19.36 10.00 -43.04
C ARG A 86 18.52 8.96 -42.30
N GLU A 87 18.94 7.70 -42.30
CA GLU A 87 18.31 6.63 -41.51
C GLU A 87 18.49 6.87 -40.00
N ALA A 88 19.70 7.26 -39.56
CA ALA A 88 19.97 7.63 -38.18
C ALA A 88 19.11 8.82 -37.72
N SER A 89 18.98 9.87 -38.53
CA SER A 89 18.12 11.02 -38.25
C SER A 89 16.64 10.63 -38.16
N SER A 90 16.16 9.72 -39.02
CA SER A 90 14.79 9.23 -38.96
C SER A 90 14.49 8.42 -37.70
N SER A 91 15.49 7.67 -37.21
CA SER A 91 15.39 6.88 -35.97
C SER A 91 15.45 7.78 -34.73
N ALA A 92 16.30 8.79 -34.74
CA ALA A 92 16.36 9.82 -33.69
C ALA A 92 15.03 10.57 -33.58
N ASN A 93 14.44 10.99 -34.70
CA ASN A 93 13.12 11.65 -34.71
C ASN A 93 11.99 10.76 -34.17
N LYS A 94 12.04 9.44 -34.37
CA LYS A 94 11.07 8.51 -33.78
C LYS A 94 11.24 8.42 -32.26
N ASN A 95 12.48 8.31 -31.80
CA ASN A 95 12.78 8.27 -30.36
C ASN A 95 12.35 9.56 -29.67
N ASP A 96 12.59 10.72 -30.27
CA ASP A 96 12.17 12.03 -29.73
C ASP A 96 10.64 12.16 -29.65
N ASN A 97 9.91 11.64 -30.65
CA ASN A 97 8.44 11.63 -30.61
C ASN A 97 7.90 10.69 -29.52
N ASP A 98 8.49 9.51 -29.34
CA ASP A 98 8.09 8.57 -28.27
C ASP A 98 8.41 9.14 -26.87
N LEU A 99 9.56 9.81 -26.73
CA LEU A 99 9.93 10.52 -25.50
C LEU A 99 8.97 11.68 -25.21
N ALA A 100 8.60 12.47 -26.22
CA ALA A 100 7.63 13.55 -26.06
C ALA A 100 6.24 13.03 -25.66
N ALA A 101 5.80 11.91 -26.23
CA ALA A 101 4.54 11.27 -25.86
C ALA A 101 4.55 10.78 -24.39
N LYS A 102 5.63 10.12 -23.97
CA LYS A 102 5.79 9.67 -22.57
C LYS A 102 5.87 10.83 -21.58
N LEU A 103 6.53 11.94 -21.96
CA LEU A 103 6.60 13.14 -21.13
C LEU A 103 5.20 13.72 -20.91
N LYS A 104 4.39 13.81 -21.97
CA LYS A 104 3.02 14.31 -21.89
C LYS A 104 2.13 13.42 -21.01
N GLU A 105 2.25 12.10 -21.14
CA GLU A 105 1.53 11.15 -20.28
C GLU A 105 1.95 11.30 -18.80
N ALA A 106 3.24 11.48 -18.53
CA ALA A 106 3.75 11.73 -17.18
C ALA A 106 3.26 13.07 -16.60
N GLU A 107 3.16 14.11 -17.42
CA GLU A 107 2.61 15.42 -17.03
C GLU A 107 1.11 15.31 -16.71
N GLU A 108 0.33 14.60 -17.52
CA GLU A 108 -1.09 14.36 -17.28
C GLU A 108 -1.31 13.54 -16.00
N ASN A 109 -0.49 12.51 -15.76
CA ASN A 109 -0.53 11.73 -14.52
C ASN A 109 -0.17 12.56 -13.28
N ASN A 110 0.86 13.41 -13.36
CA ASN A 110 1.21 14.32 -12.27
C ASN A 110 0.10 15.33 -11.97
N ARG A 111 -0.57 15.83 -13.01
CA ARG A 111 -1.70 16.74 -12.85
C ARG A 111 -2.87 16.04 -12.14
N ALA A 112 -3.21 14.82 -12.56
CA ALA A 112 -4.25 14.02 -11.91
C ALA A 112 -3.93 13.71 -10.45
N LEU A 113 -2.68 13.34 -10.14
CA LEU A 113 -2.22 13.12 -8.76
C LEU A 113 -2.30 14.39 -7.91
N SER A 114 -1.96 15.55 -8.48
CA SER A 114 -2.09 16.83 -7.80
C SER A 114 -3.54 17.16 -7.47
N GLU A 115 -4.47 16.94 -8.42
CA GLU A 115 -5.91 17.13 -8.19
C GLU A 115 -6.44 16.17 -7.12
N GLN A 116 -6.02 14.90 -7.14
CA GLN A 116 -6.39 13.92 -6.11
C GLN A 116 -5.88 14.33 -4.73
N ASN A 117 -4.63 14.79 -4.62
CA ASN A 117 -4.07 15.26 -3.36
C ASN A 117 -4.81 16.48 -2.82
N GLN A 118 -5.25 17.38 -3.70
CA GLN A 118 -6.04 18.53 -3.29
C GLN A 118 -7.43 18.11 -2.76
N GLN A 119 -8.11 17.18 -3.43
CA GLN A 119 -9.37 16.63 -2.94
C GLN A 119 -9.23 15.92 -1.59
N LEU A 120 -8.17 15.13 -1.41
CA LEU A 120 -7.89 14.46 -0.13
C LEU A 120 -7.64 15.48 0.99
N LYS A 121 -6.98 16.59 0.68
CA LYS A 121 -6.75 17.67 1.64
C LYS A 121 -8.06 18.34 2.06
N GLU A 122 -8.95 18.64 1.11
CA GLU A 122 -10.28 19.18 1.40
C GLU A 122 -11.12 18.21 2.24
N GLN A 123 -11.03 16.90 1.97
CA GLN A 123 -11.69 15.88 2.79
C GLN A 123 -11.12 15.83 4.22
N LEU A 124 -9.80 15.92 4.37
CA LEU A 124 -9.13 15.97 5.68
C LEU A 124 -9.54 17.22 6.47
N ASP A 125 -9.59 18.38 5.83
CA ASP A 125 -10.02 19.63 6.45
C ASP A 125 -11.50 19.54 6.88
N GLY A 126 -12.35 18.92 6.05
CA GLY A 126 -13.75 18.66 6.38
C GLY A 126 -13.93 17.69 7.57
N LEU A 127 -13.15 16.60 7.60
CA LEU A 127 -13.13 15.68 8.74
C LEU A 127 -12.63 16.36 10.01
N GLY A 128 -11.60 17.20 9.90
CA GLY A 128 -11.08 18.01 11.02
C GLY A 128 -12.16 18.88 11.63
N ALA A 129 -12.92 19.61 10.81
CA ALA A 129 -14.04 20.42 11.26
C ALA A 129 -15.15 19.58 11.93
N GLN A 130 -15.42 18.37 11.44
CA GLN A 130 -16.39 17.47 12.06
C GLN A 130 -15.91 16.95 13.42
N VAL A 131 -14.62 16.63 13.55
CA VAL A 131 -14.01 16.23 14.83
C VAL A 131 -14.08 17.39 15.84
N ASP A 132 -13.78 18.61 15.42
CA ASP A 132 -13.89 19.79 16.28
C ASP A 132 -15.34 20.01 16.74
N GLN A 133 -16.31 19.85 15.85
CA GLN A 133 -17.73 19.95 16.19
C GLN A 133 -18.17 18.87 17.19
N LEU A 134 -17.78 17.62 16.97
CA LEU A 134 -18.08 16.51 17.88
C LEU A 134 -17.41 16.71 19.24
N THR A 135 -16.18 17.24 19.25
CA THR A 135 -15.45 17.57 20.48
C THR A 135 -16.16 18.68 21.25
N ALA A 136 -16.62 19.73 20.56
CA ALA A 136 -17.42 20.80 21.17
C ALA A 136 -18.78 20.29 21.70
N GLN A 137 -19.44 19.37 20.98
CA GLN A 137 -20.67 18.74 21.45
C GLN A 137 -20.44 17.88 22.70
N ALA A 138 -19.37 17.10 22.74
CA ALA A 138 -19.00 16.31 23.92
C ALA A 138 -18.74 17.22 25.13
N ALA A 139 -17.98 18.29 24.94
CA ALA A 139 -17.73 19.28 26.00
C ALA A 139 -19.02 19.93 26.52
N ASN A 140 -19.97 20.26 25.63
CA ASN A 140 -21.26 20.79 26.03
C ASN A 140 -22.13 19.77 26.78
N ALA A 141 -22.08 18.50 26.38
CA ALA A 141 -22.79 17.42 27.07
C ALA A 141 -22.22 17.18 28.48
N ASP A 142 -20.90 17.22 28.64
CA ASP A 142 -20.25 17.12 29.95
C ASP A 142 -20.61 18.29 30.87
N ASN A 143 -20.64 19.52 30.34
CA ASN A 143 -21.09 20.68 31.10
C ASN A 143 -22.57 20.58 31.50
N ALA A 144 -23.45 20.14 30.59
CA ALA A 144 -24.86 19.94 30.89
C ALA A 144 -25.08 18.86 31.97
N LYS A 145 -24.27 17.79 31.94
CA LYS A 145 -24.27 16.76 32.97
C LYS A 145 -23.81 17.30 34.31
N ALA A 146 -22.73 18.08 34.34
CA ALA A 146 -22.24 18.69 35.58
C ALA A 146 -23.27 19.66 36.21
N ASP A 147 -24.01 20.41 35.38
CA ASP A 147 -25.10 21.27 35.86
C ASP A 147 -26.31 20.47 36.37
N ALA A 148 -26.63 19.34 35.72
CA ALA A 148 -27.66 18.43 36.21
C ALA A 148 -27.28 17.80 37.55
N ASP A 149 -26.03 17.34 37.70
CA ASP A 149 -25.51 16.76 38.94
C ASP A 149 -25.55 17.79 40.10
N LYS A 150 -25.24 19.06 39.82
CA LYS A 150 -25.39 20.15 40.82
C LYS A 150 -26.84 20.34 41.26
N LYS A 151 -27.79 20.38 40.32
CA LYS A 151 -29.22 20.54 40.65
C LYS A 151 -29.73 19.37 41.48
N VAL A 152 -29.38 18.14 41.11
CA VAL A 152 -29.75 16.94 41.88
C VAL A 152 -29.15 17.00 43.29
N HIS A 153 -27.90 17.48 43.42
CA HIS A 153 -27.27 17.66 44.72
C HIS A 153 -28.01 18.70 45.59
N GLU A 154 -28.38 19.85 45.01
CA GLU A 154 -29.17 20.87 45.71
C GLU A 154 -30.56 20.34 46.13
N GLU A 155 -31.23 19.57 45.28
CA GLU A 155 -32.50 18.92 45.64
C GLU A 155 -32.33 17.90 46.78
N LEU A 156 -31.26 17.09 46.75
CA LEU A 156 -30.93 16.15 47.82
C LEU A 156 -30.65 16.85 49.16
N GLU A 157 -29.95 17.99 49.14
CA GLU A 157 -29.75 18.80 50.35
C GLU A 157 -31.08 19.32 50.89
N ASN A 158 -31.97 19.82 50.02
CA ASN A 158 -33.27 20.33 50.44
C ASN A 158 -34.15 19.23 51.02
N VAL A 159 -34.24 18.07 50.37
CA VAL A 159 -34.96 16.90 50.90
C VAL A 159 -34.36 16.44 52.24
N THR A 160 -33.04 16.51 52.40
CA THR A 160 -32.37 16.18 53.66
C THR A 160 -32.76 17.16 54.78
N ARG A 161 -32.76 18.47 54.49
CA ARG A 161 -33.21 19.50 55.44
C ARG A 161 -34.67 19.30 55.82
N GLU A 162 -35.56 19.10 54.85
CA GLU A 162 -36.99 18.85 55.12
C GLU A 162 -37.20 17.62 56.00
N ARG A 163 -36.50 16.51 55.72
CA ARG A 163 -36.55 15.30 56.55
C ARG A 163 -36.11 15.58 57.98
N ASP A 164 -35.04 16.34 58.17
CA ASP A 164 -34.52 16.67 59.49
C ASP A 164 -35.48 17.59 60.26
N ASP A 165 -36.12 18.54 59.58
CA ASP A 165 -37.18 19.39 60.15
C ASP A 165 -38.42 18.58 60.53
N PHE A 166 -38.85 17.62 59.71
CA PHE A 166 -39.93 16.68 60.03
C PHE A 166 -39.58 15.83 61.25
N ARG A 167 -38.33 15.36 61.34
CA ARG A 167 -37.87 14.60 62.50
C ARG A 167 -37.91 15.42 63.78
N ALA A 168 -37.40 16.66 63.73
CA ALA A 168 -37.44 17.58 64.86
C ALA A 168 -38.89 17.90 65.28
N SER A 169 -39.77 18.15 64.30
CA SER A 169 -41.19 18.38 64.55
C SER A 169 -41.88 17.17 65.18
N SER A 170 -41.56 15.96 64.71
CA SER A 170 -42.09 14.71 65.26
C SER A 170 -41.57 14.44 66.68
N GLU A 171 -40.32 14.77 66.98
CA GLU A 171 -39.76 14.69 68.34
C GLU A 171 -40.44 15.69 69.29
N ASN A 172 -40.66 16.93 68.84
CA ASN A 172 -41.37 17.94 69.62
C ASN A 172 -42.82 17.54 69.90
N LEU A 173 -43.53 17.05 68.89
CA LEU A 173 -44.90 16.55 69.06
C LEU A 173 -44.93 15.33 70.00
N GLY A 174 -43.91 14.46 69.94
CA GLY A 174 -43.75 13.36 70.89
C GLY A 174 -43.57 13.85 72.34
N ARG A 175 -42.79 14.91 72.55
CA ARG A 175 -42.63 15.54 73.88
C ARG A 175 -43.92 16.18 74.38
N GLU A 176 -44.62 16.91 73.51
CA GLU A 176 -45.90 17.54 73.86
C GLU A 176 -46.97 16.49 74.21
N LEU A 177 -47.02 15.38 73.46
CA LEU A 177 -47.94 14.27 73.74
C LEU A 177 -47.61 13.58 75.07
N GLU A 178 -46.33 13.49 75.43
CA GLU A 178 -45.90 12.96 76.72
C GLU A 178 -46.21 13.93 77.88
N GLU A 179 -46.06 15.25 77.68
CA GLU A 179 -46.50 16.26 78.65
C GLU A 179 -48.01 16.21 78.88
N VAL A 180 -48.81 16.12 77.82
CA VAL A 180 -50.27 15.98 77.92
C VAL A 180 -50.65 14.68 78.64
N ARG A 181 -49.94 13.58 78.39
CA ARG A 181 -50.13 12.33 79.12
C ARG A 181 -49.84 12.49 80.61
N GLN A 182 -48.73 13.13 80.97
CA GLN A 182 -48.39 13.39 82.37
C GLN A 182 -49.44 14.27 83.05
N GLN A 183 -49.91 15.31 82.36
CA GLN A 183 -50.94 16.21 82.89
C GLN A 183 -52.27 15.49 83.07
N LEU A 184 -52.66 14.60 82.15
CA LEU A 184 -53.84 13.74 82.30
C LEU A 184 -53.75 12.85 83.54
N VAL A 185 -52.58 12.26 83.81
CA VAL A 185 -52.36 11.43 85.03
C VAL A 185 -52.51 12.28 86.30
N VAL A 186 -51.96 13.50 86.31
CA VAL A 186 -52.11 14.43 87.45
C VAL A 186 -53.58 14.82 87.63
N THR A 187 -54.29 15.19 86.57
CA THR A 187 -55.71 15.54 86.61
C THR A 187 -56.57 14.35 87.06
N GLN A 188 -56.26 13.12 86.64
CA GLN A 188 -56.95 11.93 87.14
C GLN A 188 -56.72 11.71 88.64
N GLN A 189 -55.49 11.94 89.14
CA GLN A 189 -55.20 11.87 90.57
C GLN A 189 -55.92 12.98 91.37
N GLU A 190 -56.01 14.19 90.83
CA GLU A 190 -56.77 15.28 91.45
C GLU A 190 -58.27 14.96 91.49
N ASN A 191 -58.84 14.42 90.41
CA ASN A 191 -60.23 13.96 90.40
C ASN A 191 -60.49 12.85 91.43
N ALA A 192 -59.54 11.92 91.61
CA ALA A 192 -59.65 10.91 92.66
C ALA A 192 -59.63 11.53 94.07
N LYS A 193 -58.80 12.55 94.31
CA LYS A 193 -58.80 13.31 95.57
C LYS A 193 -60.09 14.09 95.80
N VAL A 194 -60.65 14.71 94.76
CA VAL A 194 -61.93 15.43 94.85
C VAL A 194 -63.08 14.48 95.18
N GLN A 195 -63.09 13.27 94.59
CA GLN A 195 -64.06 12.24 94.95
C GLN A 195 -63.92 11.79 96.40
N ASP A 196 -62.69 11.58 96.89
CA ASP A 196 -62.47 11.20 98.29
C ASP A 196 -62.86 12.32 99.27
N LEU A 197 -62.51 13.57 98.97
CA LEU A 197 -62.94 14.74 99.75
C LEU A 197 -64.46 14.90 99.76
N SER A 198 -65.13 14.67 98.62
CA SER A 198 -66.60 14.72 98.54
C SER A 198 -67.23 13.64 99.42
N ARG A 199 -66.64 12.44 99.45
CA ARG A 199 -67.07 11.36 100.34
C ARG A 199 -66.87 11.73 101.81
N GLN A 200 -65.72 12.30 102.18
CA GLN A 200 -65.46 12.77 103.55
C GLN A 200 -66.42 13.89 103.97
N LEU A 201 -66.77 14.80 103.05
CA LEU A 201 -67.73 15.86 103.30
C LEU A 201 -69.14 15.28 103.54
N GLU A 202 -69.56 14.30 102.74
CA GLU A 202 -70.85 13.62 102.93
C GLU A 202 -70.89 12.85 104.27
N GLU A 203 -69.79 12.20 104.65
CA GLU A 203 -69.65 11.55 105.95
C GLU A 203 -69.65 12.57 107.11
N SER A 204 -69.04 13.74 106.93
CA SER A 204 -69.08 14.85 107.90
C SER A 204 -70.50 15.42 108.03
N HIS A 205 -71.21 15.61 106.92
CA HIS A 205 -72.61 16.04 106.93
C HIS A 205 -73.50 15.05 107.67
N LYS A 206 -73.34 13.73 107.44
CA LYS A 206 -74.08 12.70 108.19
C LYS A 206 -73.77 12.74 109.69
N ARG A 207 -72.52 13.02 110.08
CA ARG A 207 -72.15 13.20 111.49
C ARG A 207 -72.74 14.46 112.09
N GLU A 208 -72.78 15.57 111.35
CA GLU A 208 -73.41 16.82 111.79
C GLU A 208 -74.93 16.64 111.97
N GLU A 209 -75.58 15.91 111.05
CA GLU A 209 -76.99 15.56 111.14
C GLU A 209 -77.28 14.67 112.36
N GLN A 210 -76.44 13.68 112.63
CA GLN A 210 -76.51 12.85 113.84
C GLN A 210 -76.26 13.66 115.13
N LEU A 211 -75.38 14.65 115.10
CA LEU A 211 -75.13 15.55 116.23
C LEU A 211 -76.30 16.52 116.44
N ARG A 212 -76.93 17.01 115.36
CA ARG A 212 -78.19 17.78 115.43
C ARG A 212 -79.32 16.93 116.02
N GLU A 213 -79.43 15.65 115.66
CA GLU A 213 -80.38 14.72 116.29
C GLU A 213 -80.09 14.48 117.78
N GLN A 214 -78.82 14.49 118.20
CA GLN A 214 -78.43 14.38 119.62
C GLN A 214 -78.69 15.67 120.41
N VAL A 215 -78.49 16.84 119.81
CA VAL A 215 -78.80 18.13 120.43
C VAL A 215 -80.32 18.35 120.50
N ALA A 216 -81.09 17.85 119.53
CA ALA A 216 -82.56 17.88 119.54
C ALA A 216 -83.20 17.00 120.65
N LYS A 217 -82.44 16.12 121.31
CA LYS A 217 -82.92 15.30 122.45
C LYS A 217 -82.85 16.02 123.80
N MET A 218 -82.27 17.22 123.87
CA MET A 218 -82.14 18.03 125.09
C MET A 218 -82.86 19.39 124.95
N GLU A 219 -84.20 19.39 124.81
CA GLU A 219 -85.09 20.44 125.33
C GLU A 219 -86.57 20.05 125.12
N PRO A 220 -87.50 20.38 126.04
CA PRO A 220 -88.87 19.87 126.01
C PRO A 220 -89.87 20.79 125.28
N SER A 221 -90.65 20.14 124.40
CA SER A 221 -92.07 20.35 124.00
C SER A 221 -92.72 21.74 124.01
N THR A 222 -93.18 22.20 122.84
CA THR A 222 -94.61 22.51 122.50
C THR A 222 -94.69 22.95 121.03
N GLU A 223 -95.24 22.11 120.16
CA GLU A 223 -96.60 22.24 119.59
C GLU A 223 -96.78 23.36 118.54
N THR A 224 -96.83 22.97 117.27
CA THR A 224 -97.77 23.43 116.23
C THR A 224 -97.33 22.75 114.92
N GLY A 225 -98.08 21.84 114.30
CA GLY A 225 -99.50 21.92 114.01
C GLY A 225 -99.65 22.49 112.61
N SER A 226 -99.67 21.62 111.59
CA SER A 226 -100.53 21.68 110.40
C SER A 226 -100.00 20.80 109.26
N LEU A 227 -100.85 19.87 108.81
CA LEU A 227 -101.21 19.63 107.40
C LEU A 227 -100.03 19.36 106.42
N GLN A 228 -99.93 18.29 105.64
CA GLN A 228 -100.97 17.41 105.09
C GLN A 228 -100.21 16.31 104.31
N LYS A 229 -100.23 15.05 104.75
CA LYS A 229 -100.91 13.93 104.06
C LYS A 229 -101.28 14.18 102.59
N ILE A 230 -100.58 13.46 101.71
CA ILE A 230 -101.13 12.49 100.74
C ILE A 230 -100.09 11.35 100.75
N ALA A 231 -100.26 10.16 101.33
CA ALA A 231 -101.42 9.28 101.46
C ALA A 231 -102.10 9.01 100.12
N GLY A 232 -101.55 8.03 99.39
CA GLY A 232 -102.23 7.25 98.37
C GLY A 232 -101.40 5.97 98.16
N ALA A 233 -101.45 4.99 99.06
CA ALA A 233 -102.48 3.94 99.09
C ALA A 233 -102.58 3.30 97.69
N GLY A 234 -102.05 2.10 97.45
CA GLY A 234 -102.38 0.93 98.24
C GLY A 234 -103.88 0.68 98.09
N ALA A 235 -104.26 0.00 97.03
CA ALA A 235 -105.57 -0.60 96.89
C ALA A 235 -105.39 -1.96 96.23
N GLU A 236 -105.23 -2.97 97.08
CA GLU A 236 -105.61 -4.34 96.78
C GLU A 236 -107.02 -4.36 96.19
N VAL A 237 -107.21 -5.08 95.08
CA VAL A 237 -108.49 -5.69 94.74
C VAL A 237 -108.17 -7.06 94.17
N GLY A 238 -108.53 -8.08 94.95
CA GLY A 238 -108.36 -9.48 94.63
C GLY A 238 -108.93 -9.87 93.27
N GLY A 239 -108.26 -10.84 92.66
CA GLY A 239 -108.63 -11.48 91.40
C GLY A 239 -107.40 -12.06 90.71
N SER A 240 -107.11 -13.34 90.99
CA SER A 240 -106.07 -14.18 90.35
C SER A 240 -104.67 -13.56 90.22
N GLU A 241 -104.00 -13.38 91.36
CA GLU A 241 -102.62 -12.88 91.52
C GLU A 241 -101.44 -13.68 90.93
N PRO A 242 -101.57 -14.91 90.40
CA PRO A 242 -100.47 -15.54 89.66
C PRO A 242 -100.28 -14.95 88.26
N GLU A 243 -101.35 -14.56 87.56
CA GLU A 243 -101.31 -14.41 86.09
C GLU A 243 -100.74 -13.07 85.62
N ARG A 244 -100.96 -11.96 86.35
CA ARG A 244 -100.41 -10.63 85.97
C ARG A 244 -98.92 -10.47 86.31
N ALA A 245 -98.48 -10.99 87.45
CA ALA A 245 -97.06 -11.09 87.77
C ALA A 245 -96.35 -12.04 86.80
N THR A 246 -97.02 -13.15 86.42
CA THR A 246 -96.54 -14.05 85.36
C THR A 246 -96.50 -13.35 83.99
N ALA A 247 -97.47 -12.49 83.65
CA ALA A 247 -97.45 -11.74 82.40
C ALA A 247 -96.32 -10.69 82.35
N MET A 248 -96.06 -9.97 83.45
CA MET A 248 -94.91 -9.07 83.54
C MET A 248 -93.58 -9.83 83.52
N LEU A 249 -93.49 -10.98 84.20
CA LEU A 249 -92.31 -11.85 84.15
C LEU A 249 -92.08 -12.40 82.75
N THR A 250 -93.14 -12.80 82.04
CA THR A 250 -93.07 -13.28 80.66
C THR A 250 -92.62 -12.17 79.71
N LEU A 251 -93.12 -10.95 79.87
CA LEU A 251 -92.68 -9.79 79.09
C LEU A 251 -91.22 -9.44 79.38
N ALA A 252 -90.80 -9.50 80.64
CA ALA A 252 -89.40 -9.28 81.03
C ALA A 252 -88.47 -10.37 80.49
N MET A 253 -88.90 -11.64 80.49
CA MET A 253 -88.17 -12.75 79.88
C MET A 253 -88.06 -12.60 78.37
N GLN A 254 -89.14 -12.23 77.67
CA GLN A 254 -89.10 -11.95 76.23
C GLN A 254 -88.17 -10.78 75.89
N LEU A 255 -88.19 -9.71 76.70
CA LEU A 255 -87.30 -8.57 76.51
C LEU A 255 -85.83 -8.96 76.77
N HIS A 256 -85.58 -9.74 77.83
CA HIS A 256 -84.27 -10.29 78.13
C HIS A 256 -83.74 -11.15 76.97
N ASP A 257 -84.54 -12.09 76.49
CA ASP A 257 -84.16 -12.97 75.38
C ASP A 257 -83.91 -12.15 74.10
N GLN A 258 -84.72 -11.13 73.85
CA GLN A 258 -84.49 -10.19 72.75
C GLN A 258 -83.17 -9.43 72.89
N TYR A 259 -82.79 -8.96 74.09
CA TYR A 259 -81.51 -8.31 74.32
C TYR A 259 -80.33 -9.28 74.23
N VAL A 260 -80.49 -10.52 74.70
CA VAL A 260 -79.48 -11.57 74.59
C VAL A 260 -79.24 -11.94 73.13
N ASP A 261 -80.30 -12.09 72.33
CA ASP A 261 -80.18 -12.40 70.90
C ASP A 261 -79.60 -11.22 70.11
N LYS A 262 -79.99 -9.98 70.45
CA LYS A 262 -79.33 -8.78 69.90
C LYS A 262 -77.86 -8.71 70.30
N GLY A 263 -77.51 -9.09 71.52
CA GLY A 263 -76.13 -9.15 72.01
C GLY A 263 -75.32 -10.21 71.26
N LYS A 264 -75.86 -11.41 71.08
CA LYS A 264 -75.24 -12.49 70.29
C LYS A 264 -75.07 -12.07 68.83
N ALA A 265 -76.10 -11.51 68.20
CA ALA A 265 -76.02 -11.01 66.82
C ALA A 265 -74.97 -9.90 66.68
N LYS A 266 -74.89 -8.98 67.65
CA LYS A 266 -73.88 -7.91 67.64
C LYS A 266 -72.47 -8.46 67.85
N ALA A 267 -72.30 -9.46 68.71
CA ALA A 267 -71.01 -10.13 68.90
C ALA A 267 -70.56 -10.85 67.62
N THR A 268 -71.44 -11.59 66.95
CA THR A 268 -71.14 -12.23 65.66
C THR A 268 -70.79 -11.19 64.60
N GLN A 269 -71.55 -10.10 64.49
CA GLN A 269 -71.26 -9.02 63.56
C GLN A 269 -69.87 -8.42 63.80
N ILE A 270 -69.51 -8.15 65.06
CA ILE A 270 -68.19 -7.60 65.40
C ILE A 270 -67.07 -8.58 65.02
N VAL A 271 -67.26 -9.88 65.25
CA VAL A 271 -66.27 -10.91 64.87
C VAL A 271 -66.12 -10.99 63.35
N GLU A 272 -67.22 -11.01 62.60
CA GLU A 272 -67.18 -11.04 61.13
C GLU A 272 -66.53 -9.77 60.55
N GLU A 273 -66.91 -8.58 61.05
CA GLU A 273 -66.28 -7.32 60.64
C GLU A 273 -64.79 -7.27 61.00
N SER A 274 -64.41 -7.77 62.17
CA SER A 274 -63.00 -7.82 62.60
C SER A 274 -62.20 -8.78 61.73
N GLN A 275 -62.77 -9.93 61.39
CA GLN A 275 -62.11 -10.94 60.58
C GLN A 275 -62.00 -10.48 59.12
N ALA A 276 -63.01 -9.78 58.60
CA ALA A 276 -62.95 -9.13 57.30
C ALA A 276 -61.85 -8.05 57.26
N ARG A 277 -61.77 -7.18 58.28
CA ARG A 277 -60.72 -6.16 58.39
C ARG A 277 -59.33 -6.78 58.53
N TYR A 278 -59.19 -7.85 59.31
CA TYR A 278 -57.93 -8.57 59.45
C TYR A 278 -57.46 -9.14 58.11
N ASN A 279 -58.35 -9.85 57.40
CA ASN A 279 -58.04 -10.41 56.09
C ASN A 279 -57.68 -9.31 55.09
N GLU A 280 -58.41 -8.18 55.08
CA GLU A 280 -58.11 -7.03 54.22
C GLU A 280 -56.71 -6.46 54.48
N ILE A 281 -56.32 -6.30 55.75
CA ILE A 281 -54.99 -5.78 56.12
C ILE A 281 -53.91 -6.77 55.69
N VAL A 282 -54.09 -8.07 55.92
CA VAL A 282 -53.13 -9.10 55.52
C VAL A 282 -52.97 -9.12 54.00
N THR A 283 -54.06 -9.11 53.23
CA THR A 283 -53.99 -9.07 51.76
C THR A 283 -53.28 -7.82 51.27
N LYS A 284 -53.57 -6.63 51.82
CA LYS A 284 -52.86 -5.39 51.45
C LYS A 284 -51.36 -5.46 51.78
N ALA A 285 -51.00 -6.05 52.91
CA ALA A 285 -49.62 -6.24 53.31
C ALA A 285 -48.88 -7.22 52.40
N ASP A 286 -49.52 -8.34 52.04
CA ASP A 286 -48.99 -9.33 51.11
C ASP A 286 -48.83 -8.75 49.71
N ASP A 287 -49.83 -8.01 49.21
CA ASP A 287 -49.78 -7.33 47.91
C ASP A 287 -48.66 -6.29 47.87
N TYR A 288 -48.53 -5.49 48.93
CA TYR A 288 -47.44 -4.52 49.05
C TYR A 288 -46.08 -5.22 49.07
N SER A 289 -45.92 -6.28 49.86
CA SER A 289 -44.67 -7.05 49.95
C SER A 289 -44.29 -7.69 48.62
N ASN A 290 -45.25 -8.31 47.94
CA ASN A 290 -45.05 -8.94 46.64
C ASN A 290 -44.68 -7.91 45.57
N ARG A 291 -45.34 -6.75 45.57
CA ARG A 291 -45.02 -5.66 44.65
C ARG A 291 -43.60 -5.15 44.87
N THR A 292 -43.23 -4.84 46.12
CA THR A 292 -41.87 -4.36 46.43
C THR A 292 -40.81 -5.40 46.09
N ARG A 293 -41.07 -6.68 46.34
CA ARG A 293 -40.14 -7.76 45.93
C ARG A 293 -40.01 -7.85 44.41
N SER A 294 -41.13 -7.82 43.68
CA SER A 294 -41.13 -7.88 42.22
C SER A 294 -40.37 -6.70 41.60
N GLU A 295 -40.63 -5.48 42.08
CA GLU A 295 -39.94 -4.27 41.63
C GLU A 295 -38.43 -4.34 41.94
N ALA A 296 -38.06 -4.84 43.12
CA ALA A 296 -36.65 -5.02 43.49
C ALA A 296 -35.96 -6.10 42.64
N ASP A 297 -36.63 -7.22 42.36
CA ASP A 297 -36.10 -8.30 41.53
C ASP A 297 -35.94 -7.85 40.08
N GLU A 298 -36.90 -7.10 39.53
CA GLU A 298 -36.79 -6.48 38.20
C GLU A 298 -35.64 -5.50 38.11
N TYR A 299 -35.54 -4.58 39.08
CA TYR A 299 -34.44 -3.62 39.14
C TYR A 299 -33.07 -4.31 39.23
N ASN A 300 -32.95 -5.35 40.06
CA ASN A 300 -31.72 -6.13 40.19
C ASN A 300 -31.36 -6.84 38.89
N LYS A 301 -32.35 -7.45 38.23
CA LYS A 301 -32.18 -8.12 36.95
C LYS A 301 -31.72 -7.15 35.85
N GLN A 302 -32.33 -5.97 35.78
CA GLN A 302 -31.92 -4.94 34.83
C GLN A 302 -30.48 -4.47 35.10
N THR A 303 -30.17 -4.14 36.36
CA THR A 303 -28.83 -3.66 36.73
C THR A 303 -27.76 -4.70 36.40
N ARG A 304 -28.02 -5.99 36.66
CA ARG A 304 -27.10 -7.06 36.30
C ARG A 304 -26.99 -7.23 34.78
N GLY A 305 -28.11 -7.21 34.07
CA GLY A 305 -28.13 -7.29 32.61
C GLY A 305 -27.32 -6.17 31.96
N ASP A 306 -27.55 -4.92 32.38
CA ASP A 306 -26.81 -3.76 31.87
C ASP A 306 -25.31 -3.86 32.18
N ALA A 307 -24.94 -4.36 33.35
CA ALA A 307 -23.53 -4.57 33.73
C ALA A 307 -22.86 -5.70 32.93
N ASP A 308 -23.57 -6.81 32.71
CA ASP A 308 -23.10 -7.94 31.91
C ASP A 308 -22.93 -7.52 30.44
N ASP A 309 -23.91 -6.80 29.88
CA ASP A 309 -23.87 -6.26 28.52
C ASP A 309 -22.72 -5.27 28.33
N TYR A 310 -22.53 -4.36 29.30
CA TYR A 310 -21.39 -3.45 29.29
C TYR A 310 -20.06 -4.22 29.30
N SER A 311 -19.91 -5.23 30.17
CA SER A 311 -18.70 -6.04 30.26
C SER A 311 -18.41 -6.79 28.96
N VAL A 312 -19.43 -7.41 28.36
CA VAL A 312 -19.32 -8.10 27.07
C VAL A 312 -18.88 -7.13 25.97
N ARG A 313 -19.49 -5.94 25.92
CA ARG A 313 -19.13 -4.92 24.94
C ARG A 313 -17.69 -4.46 25.07
N THR A 314 -17.25 -4.14 26.30
CA THR A 314 -15.85 -3.74 26.54
C THR A 314 -14.87 -4.84 26.15
N ARG A 315 -15.17 -6.10 26.49
CA ARG A 315 -14.32 -7.24 26.07
C ARG A 315 -14.29 -7.39 24.56
N SER A 316 -15.44 -7.34 23.90
CA SER A 316 -15.54 -7.42 22.44
C SER A 316 -14.76 -6.31 21.74
N ASP A 317 -14.85 -5.08 22.23
CA ASP A 317 -14.13 -3.93 21.67
C ASP A 317 -12.61 -4.08 21.87
N ALA A 318 -12.19 -4.58 23.04
CA ALA A 318 -10.78 -4.86 23.33
C ALA A 318 -10.23 -6.00 22.46
N ASP A 319 -10.97 -7.10 22.31
CA ASP A 319 -10.60 -8.23 21.45
C ASP A 319 -10.52 -7.78 19.98
N ALA A 320 -11.45 -6.95 19.52
CA ALA A 320 -11.43 -6.39 18.17
C ALA A 320 -10.21 -5.48 17.94
N TYR A 321 -9.87 -4.65 18.93
CA TYR A 321 -8.67 -3.80 18.86
C TYR A 321 -7.40 -4.64 18.82
N ALA A 322 -7.27 -5.64 19.70
CA ALA A 322 -6.13 -6.55 19.74
C ALA A 322 -5.97 -7.30 18.40
N ALA A 323 -7.07 -7.80 17.83
CA ALA A 323 -7.06 -8.46 16.53
C ALA A 323 -6.59 -7.54 15.40
N ARG A 324 -7.03 -6.28 15.38
CA ARG A 324 -6.57 -5.29 14.40
C ARG A 324 -5.07 -5.02 14.52
N ALA A 325 -4.59 -4.78 15.73
CA ALA A 325 -3.17 -4.54 15.99
C ALA A 325 -2.31 -5.73 15.55
N HIS A 326 -2.74 -6.97 15.84
CA HIS A 326 -2.05 -8.17 15.39
C HIS A 326 -2.04 -8.30 13.85
N ASN A 327 -3.19 -8.13 13.20
CA ASN A 327 -3.27 -8.22 11.73
C ASN A 327 -2.40 -7.16 11.04
N GLU A 328 -2.35 -5.94 11.57
CA GLU A 328 -1.51 -4.87 11.03
C GLU A 328 -0.02 -5.16 11.22
N ALA A 329 0.36 -5.66 12.40
CA ALA A 329 1.73 -6.09 12.67
C ALA A 329 2.17 -7.25 11.77
N ASP A 330 1.31 -8.25 11.56
CA ASP A 330 1.57 -9.40 10.69
C ASP A 330 1.68 -8.95 9.22
N ALA A 331 0.80 -8.04 8.78
CA ALA A 331 0.86 -7.47 7.43
C ALA A 331 2.16 -6.67 7.21
N TYR A 332 2.58 -5.87 8.19
CA TYR A 332 3.83 -5.14 8.13
C TYR A 332 5.03 -6.09 8.10
N SER A 333 5.05 -7.09 8.99
CA SER A 333 6.10 -8.13 9.01
C SER A 333 6.18 -8.87 7.67
N GLY A 334 5.03 -9.21 7.08
CA GLY A 334 4.95 -9.83 5.75
C GLY A 334 5.56 -8.97 4.65
N LYS A 335 5.28 -7.66 4.63
CA LYS A 335 5.89 -6.72 3.66
C LYS A 335 7.40 -6.63 3.82
N VAL A 336 7.90 -6.56 5.05
CA VAL A 336 9.35 -6.50 5.31
C VAL A 336 10.03 -7.78 4.84
N ARG A 337 9.43 -8.96 5.10
CA ARG A 337 9.96 -10.24 4.60
C ARG A 337 9.97 -10.30 3.08
N GLN A 338 8.87 -9.95 2.42
CA GLN A 338 8.82 -9.92 0.95
C GLN A 338 9.87 -8.98 0.36
N ALA A 339 10.00 -7.77 0.89
CA ALA A 339 11.02 -6.83 0.41
C ALA A 339 12.44 -7.37 0.60
N ALA A 340 12.70 -8.08 1.71
CA ALA A 340 14.00 -8.72 1.94
C ALA A 340 14.25 -9.89 0.99
N ASP A 341 13.24 -10.74 0.73
CA ASP A 341 13.32 -11.86 -0.21
C ASP A 341 13.53 -11.37 -1.64
N ASP A 342 12.80 -10.33 -2.06
CA ASP A 342 12.94 -9.71 -3.38
C ASP A 342 14.32 -9.07 -3.56
N TYR A 343 14.82 -8.35 -2.54
CA TYR A 343 16.16 -7.78 -2.56
C TYR A 343 17.24 -8.86 -2.65
N SER A 344 17.10 -9.94 -1.87
CA SER A 344 18.02 -11.07 -1.91
C SER A 344 18.02 -11.74 -3.28
N LYS A 345 16.84 -11.95 -3.87
CA LYS A 345 16.70 -12.52 -5.20
C LYS A 345 17.34 -11.63 -6.26
N GLN A 346 17.08 -10.33 -6.24
CA GLN A 346 17.68 -9.39 -7.18
C GLN A 346 19.22 -9.39 -7.09
N THR A 347 19.75 -9.46 -5.86
CA THR A 347 21.20 -9.53 -5.64
C THR A 347 21.78 -10.82 -6.22
N HIS A 348 21.10 -11.96 -6.03
CA HIS A 348 21.50 -13.22 -6.65
C HIS A 348 21.42 -13.19 -8.17
N ASP A 349 20.31 -12.70 -8.74
CA ASP A 349 20.14 -12.59 -10.19
C ASP A 349 21.23 -11.72 -10.82
N GLN A 350 21.63 -10.62 -10.16
CA GLN A 350 22.75 -9.77 -10.61
C GLN A 350 24.10 -10.49 -10.51
N ALA A 351 24.33 -11.25 -9.43
CA ALA A 351 25.55 -12.03 -9.26
C ALA A 351 25.66 -13.12 -10.34
N ASP A 352 24.57 -13.84 -10.62
CA ASP A 352 24.51 -14.88 -11.64
C ASP A 352 24.73 -14.31 -13.05
N GLN A 353 24.16 -13.13 -13.34
CA GLN A 353 24.41 -12.42 -14.60
C GLN A 353 25.88 -12.03 -14.75
N TYR A 354 26.47 -11.46 -13.70
CA TYR A 354 27.88 -11.09 -13.71
C TYR A 354 28.78 -12.31 -13.89
N GLU A 355 28.49 -13.41 -13.19
CA GLU A 355 29.21 -14.67 -13.36
C GLU A 355 29.12 -15.19 -14.80
N SER A 356 27.92 -15.18 -15.38
CA SER A 356 27.72 -15.58 -16.78
C SER A 356 28.51 -14.70 -17.75
N GLU A 357 28.55 -13.39 -17.53
CA GLU A 357 29.32 -12.47 -18.38
C GLU A 357 30.83 -12.75 -18.28
N VAL A 358 31.33 -12.96 -17.06
CA VAL A 358 32.73 -13.31 -16.83
C VAL A 358 33.09 -14.63 -17.50
N GLN A 359 32.23 -15.65 -17.39
CA GLN A 359 32.43 -16.93 -18.06
C GLN A 359 32.42 -16.79 -19.58
N HIS A 360 31.49 -16.02 -20.14
CA HIS A 360 31.41 -15.80 -21.59
C HIS A 360 32.66 -15.08 -22.11
N ARG A 361 33.10 -14.02 -21.40
CA ARG A 361 34.30 -13.27 -21.77
C ARG A 361 35.57 -14.12 -21.67
N ALA A 362 35.66 -15.00 -20.67
CA ALA A 362 36.75 -15.95 -20.55
C ALA A 362 36.75 -16.95 -21.72
N ALA A 363 35.59 -17.52 -22.06
CA ALA A 363 35.45 -18.44 -23.19
C ALA A 363 35.80 -17.77 -24.54
N ASP A 364 35.39 -16.52 -24.74
CA ASP A 364 35.72 -15.74 -25.94
C ASP A 364 37.21 -15.44 -26.01
N TYR A 365 37.83 -15.06 -24.89
CA TYR A 365 39.27 -14.83 -24.81
C TYR A 365 40.08 -16.10 -25.12
N ASP A 366 39.67 -17.24 -24.56
CA ASP A 366 40.30 -18.53 -24.84
C ASP A 366 40.13 -18.93 -26.31
N SER A 367 38.92 -18.75 -26.86
CA SER A 367 38.59 -19.04 -28.26
C SER A 367 39.42 -18.19 -29.24
N THR A 368 39.50 -16.88 -28.99
CA THR A 368 40.28 -15.95 -29.82
C THR A 368 41.77 -16.26 -29.74
N THR A 369 42.30 -16.50 -28.54
CA THR A 369 43.71 -16.88 -28.34
C THR A 369 44.05 -18.17 -29.07
N ARG A 370 43.18 -19.19 -28.96
CA ARG A 370 43.36 -20.47 -29.65
C ARG A 370 43.31 -20.31 -31.17
N THR A 371 42.34 -19.55 -31.68
CA THR A 371 42.19 -19.29 -33.12
C THR A 371 43.40 -18.52 -33.67
N ALA A 372 43.88 -17.51 -32.95
CA ALA A 372 45.08 -16.75 -33.34
C ALA A 372 46.34 -17.64 -33.35
N ALA A 373 46.50 -18.50 -32.33
CA ALA A 373 47.59 -19.46 -32.29
C ALA A 373 47.53 -20.46 -33.45
N ASP A 374 46.34 -20.99 -33.76
CA ASP A 374 46.13 -21.91 -34.89
C ASP A 374 46.40 -21.23 -36.23
N ALA A 375 45.99 -19.97 -36.40
CA ALA A 375 46.26 -19.18 -37.59
C ALA A 375 47.77 -18.94 -37.77
N TYR A 376 48.48 -18.54 -36.70
CA TYR A 376 49.93 -18.38 -36.73
C TYR A 376 50.63 -19.70 -37.07
N ALA A 377 50.21 -20.81 -36.46
CA ALA A 377 50.76 -22.13 -36.76
C ALA A 377 50.51 -22.56 -38.22
N ARG A 378 49.38 -22.18 -38.83
CA ARG A 378 49.15 -22.37 -40.28
C ARG A 378 50.10 -21.52 -41.12
N GLN A 379 50.23 -20.24 -40.80
CA GLN A 379 51.11 -19.32 -41.54
C GLN A 379 52.57 -19.80 -41.51
N VAL A 380 53.07 -20.25 -40.35
CA VAL A 380 54.42 -20.82 -40.22
C VAL A 380 54.56 -22.06 -41.09
N ARG A 381 53.58 -22.97 -41.08
CA ARG A 381 53.60 -24.17 -41.95
C ARG A 381 53.61 -23.82 -43.44
N GLU A 382 52.77 -22.87 -43.87
CA GLU A 382 52.73 -22.42 -45.26
C GLU A 382 54.05 -21.76 -45.70
N ASN A 383 54.67 -20.97 -44.83
CA ASN A 383 55.97 -20.36 -45.10
C ASN A 383 57.08 -21.41 -45.21
N LEU A 384 57.07 -22.42 -44.32
CA LEU A 384 57.99 -23.55 -44.40
C LEU A 384 57.79 -24.33 -45.70
N GLU A 385 56.55 -24.61 -46.11
CA GLU A 385 56.25 -25.30 -47.37
C GLU A 385 56.75 -24.51 -48.59
N LYS A 386 56.55 -23.18 -48.61
CA LYS A 386 57.10 -22.31 -49.65
C LYS A 386 58.63 -22.37 -49.69
N GLN A 387 59.29 -22.29 -48.53
CA GLN A 387 60.75 -22.41 -48.45
C GLN A 387 61.22 -23.78 -48.95
N THR A 388 60.53 -24.87 -48.59
CA THR A 388 60.83 -26.21 -49.09
C THR A 388 60.74 -26.26 -50.61
N LYS A 389 59.68 -25.72 -51.23
CA LYS A 389 59.55 -25.67 -52.70
C LYS A 389 60.66 -24.87 -53.37
N VAL A 390 61.07 -23.75 -52.78
CA VAL A 390 62.20 -22.94 -53.29
C VAL A 390 63.51 -23.73 -53.21
N ILE A 391 63.76 -24.40 -52.08
CA ILE A 391 64.95 -25.24 -51.90
C ILE A 391 64.93 -26.41 -52.90
N GLU A 392 63.79 -27.07 -53.10
CA GLU A 392 63.62 -28.13 -54.10
C GLU A 392 63.92 -27.62 -55.52
N GLY A 393 63.40 -26.44 -55.89
CA GLY A 393 63.71 -25.80 -57.16
C GLY A 393 65.20 -25.50 -57.31
N ASN A 394 65.84 -24.93 -56.29
CA ASN A 394 67.29 -24.68 -56.29
C ASN A 394 68.11 -25.96 -56.44
N ILE A 395 67.71 -27.05 -55.76
CA ILE A 395 68.34 -28.36 -55.90
C ILE A 395 68.22 -28.86 -57.35
N GLN A 396 67.05 -28.70 -57.98
CA GLN A 396 66.87 -29.08 -59.38
C GLN A 396 67.76 -28.26 -60.33
N SER A 397 67.79 -26.93 -60.15
CA SER A 397 68.65 -26.04 -60.93
C SER A 397 70.14 -26.37 -60.75
N LEU A 398 70.56 -26.67 -59.51
CA LEU A 398 71.92 -27.13 -59.20
C LEU A 398 72.24 -28.47 -59.87
N LYS A 399 71.30 -29.42 -59.90
CA LYS A 399 71.47 -30.70 -60.61
C LYS A 399 71.57 -30.52 -62.12
N GLN A 400 70.78 -29.61 -62.71
CA GLN A 400 70.88 -29.27 -64.13
C GLN A 400 72.24 -28.63 -64.42
N PHE A 401 72.64 -27.64 -63.61
CA PHE A 401 73.95 -27.03 -63.70
C PHE A 401 75.08 -28.05 -63.58
N GLU A 402 75.00 -29.00 -62.64
CA GLU A 402 75.98 -30.09 -62.52
C GLU A 402 76.01 -30.98 -63.76
N THR A 403 74.85 -31.31 -64.32
CA THR A 403 74.75 -32.13 -65.54
C THR A 403 75.36 -31.42 -66.74
N GLU A 404 75.03 -30.14 -66.94
CA GLU A 404 75.62 -29.31 -67.99
C GLU A 404 77.13 -29.13 -67.78
N TYR A 405 77.57 -28.89 -66.55
CA TYR A 405 78.98 -28.75 -66.22
C TYR A 405 79.75 -30.05 -66.50
N ARG A 406 79.22 -31.21 -66.10
CA ARG A 406 79.79 -32.52 -66.42
C ARG A 406 79.84 -32.76 -67.93
N THR A 407 78.81 -32.36 -68.67
CA THR A 407 78.77 -32.48 -70.13
C THR A 407 79.86 -31.62 -70.76
N ARG A 408 79.92 -30.33 -70.41
CA ARG A 408 80.97 -29.41 -70.89
C ARG A 408 82.38 -29.88 -70.51
N LEU A 409 82.56 -30.42 -69.31
CA LEU A 409 83.83 -30.99 -68.89
C LEU A 409 84.20 -32.21 -69.73
N THR A 410 83.22 -33.09 -70.00
CA THR A 410 83.42 -34.27 -70.85
C THR A 410 83.74 -33.86 -72.29
N ASP A 411 83.04 -32.88 -72.84
CA ASP A 411 83.29 -32.33 -74.18
C ASP A 411 84.66 -31.66 -74.26
N PHE A 412 85.04 -30.86 -73.25
CA PHE A 412 86.36 -30.22 -73.18
C PHE A 412 87.47 -31.26 -73.10
N LEU A 413 87.33 -32.28 -72.25
CA LEU A 413 88.29 -33.38 -72.19
C LEU A 413 88.33 -34.16 -73.50
N GLY A 414 87.19 -34.37 -74.15
CA GLY A 414 87.08 -35.00 -75.46
C GLY A 414 87.78 -34.20 -76.56
N GLN A 415 87.61 -32.87 -76.59
CA GLN A 415 88.33 -31.97 -77.48
C GLN A 415 89.84 -31.99 -77.21
N LEU A 416 90.26 -32.03 -75.95
CA LEU A 416 91.67 -32.15 -75.57
C LEU A 416 92.26 -33.48 -76.07
N VAL A 417 91.52 -34.59 -75.91
CA VAL A 417 91.92 -35.90 -76.45
C VAL A 417 91.96 -35.89 -77.98
N ALA A 418 90.97 -35.27 -78.63
CA ALA A 418 90.93 -35.15 -80.09
C ALA A 418 92.09 -34.30 -80.62
N GLN A 419 92.41 -33.18 -79.97
CA GLN A 419 93.51 -32.30 -80.33
C GLN A 419 94.87 -32.97 -80.14
N VAL A 420 95.05 -33.75 -79.07
CA VAL A 420 96.24 -34.60 -78.87
C VAL A 420 96.29 -35.73 -79.92
N SER A 421 95.16 -36.30 -80.32
CA SER A 421 95.12 -37.33 -81.37
C SER A 421 95.34 -36.77 -82.76
N ASP A 422 94.91 -35.54 -83.05
CA ASP A 422 95.17 -34.85 -84.30
C ASP A 422 96.63 -34.40 -84.38
N GLU A 423 97.26 -33.98 -83.27
CA GLU A 423 98.73 -33.81 -83.20
C GLU A 423 99.47 -35.13 -83.46
N ASN A 424 98.94 -36.24 -82.96
CA ASN A 424 99.51 -37.57 -83.22
C ASN A 424 99.27 -38.02 -84.68
N THR A 425 98.12 -37.65 -85.27
CA THR A 425 97.74 -37.96 -86.64
C THR A 425 98.51 -37.11 -87.65
N TYR A 426 98.72 -35.82 -87.35
CA TYR A 426 99.62 -34.92 -88.07
C TYR A 426 101.07 -35.40 -87.96
N SER A 427 101.52 -35.87 -86.79
CA SER A 427 102.84 -36.51 -86.68
C SER A 427 102.95 -37.78 -87.55
N SER A 428 101.87 -38.55 -87.74
CA SER A 428 101.88 -39.70 -88.65
C SER A 428 101.72 -39.35 -90.14
N MET A 429 101.01 -38.27 -90.49
CA MET A 429 100.87 -37.81 -91.88
C MET A 429 102.12 -37.06 -92.37
N GLU A 430 102.78 -36.29 -91.51
CA GLU A 430 104.07 -35.65 -91.82
C GLU A 430 105.19 -36.69 -92.03
N ASN A 431 105.03 -37.91 -91.50
CA ASN A 431 105.91 -39.04 -91.78
C ASN A 431 105.56 -39.81 -93.07
N GLN A 432 104.38 -39.61 -93.67
CA GLN A 432 103.98 -40.28 -94.93
C GLN A 432 104.25 -39.41 -96.17
N ASP A 433 103.98 -38.10 -96.12
CA ASP A 433 104.15 -37.21 -97.29
C ASP A 433 105.62 -36.83 -97.61
N GLN A 434 106.59 -37.25 -96.79
CA GLN A 434 108.03 -37.13 -97.11
C GLN A 434 108.69 -38.46 -97.52
N GLN A 435 107.96 -39.59 -97.56
CA GLN A 435 108.49 -40.85 -98.11
C GLN A 435 108.27 -41.03 -99.61
N ASP A 436 107.40 -40.23 -100.26
CA ASP A 436 107.08 -40.34 -101.69
C ASP A 436 107.93 -39.42 -102.62
N GLN A 437 109.07 -38.90 -102.15
CA GLN A 437 110.12 -38.28 -102.99
C GLN A 437 111.38 -39.14 -103.11
N LYS A 438 111.25 -40.46 -103.19
CA LYS A 438 112.33 -41.36 -103.62
C LYS A 438 111.92 -42.33 -104.70
#